data_AF-A0A520IGC4-F1
#
_entry.id   AF-A0A520IGC4-F1
#
_cell.length_a   1.000
_cell.length_b   1.000
_cell.length_c   1.000
_cell.angle_alpha   90.00
_cell.angle_beta   90.00
_cell.angle_gamma   90.00
#
_symmetry.space_group_name_H-M   'P 1'
#
loop_
_entity.id
_entity.type
_entity.pdbx_description
1 polymer ?
#
loop_
_entity_poly.entity_id
_entity_poly.type
_entity_poly.pdbx_seq_one_letter_code
_entity_poly.pdbx_strand_id
1 'polypeptide(L)'
;IEMQLLAGLGDGKARPTGNMCSPGTNVVYQGKIAADHCINSSSKTYEGEQWVKGELIVLGDSLIKHVINGDTVLQYSKPQIGGGVANGYDPKYKQDGKLLSSGFIALQSEGQPVDFRNLRLKDLSRKK
;
A
#
# COMPACT_ATOMS: atom_id res chain seq x y z
N ILE A 1 5.34 4.05 0.26
CA ILE A 1 4.18 3.37 -0.37
C ILE A 1 3.39 2.74 0.74
N GLU A 2 2.08 2.83 0.62
CA GLU A 2 1.13 2.48 1.66
C GLU A 2 0.12 1.47 1.13
N MET A 3 -0.25 0.53 1.99
CA MET A 3 -1.46 -0.27 1.85
C MET A 3 -2.55 0.41 2.68
N GLN A 4 -3.48 1.10 2.02
CA GLN A 4 -4.53 1.84 2.69
C GLN A 4 -5.59 0.89 3.24
N LEU A 5 -5.90 1.02 4.53
CA LEU A 5 -6.94 0.25 5.20
C LEU A 5 -8.17 1.14 5.43
N LEU A 6 -9.27 0.82 4.75
CA LEU A 6 -10.54 1.55 4.85
C LEU A 6 -11.65 0.65 5.39
N ALA A 7 -12.60 1.27 6.06
CA ALA A 7 -13.94 0.76 6.31
C ALA A 7 -14.96 1.52 5.44
N GLY A 8 -16.12 0.92 5.22
CA GLY A 8 -17.26 1.58 4.58
C GLY A 8 -17.79 2.75 5.41
N LEU A 9 -18.51 3.65 4.73
CA LEU A 9 -19.09 4.86 5.34
C LEU A 9 -20.60 4.73 5.62
N GLY A 10 -21.20 3.57 5.31
CA GLY A 10 -22.65 3.38 5.40
C GLY A 10 -23.47 4.17 4.36
N ASP A 11 -22.83 4.75 3.34
CA ASP A 11 -23.49 5.53 2.27
C ASP A 11 -23.82 4.69 1.01
N GLY A 12 -23.55 3.39 1.07
CA GLY A 12 -23.79 2.43 -0.02
C GLY A 12 -22.80 2.54 -1.17
N LYS A 13 -21.78 3.41 -1.10
CA LYS A 13 -20.76 3.54 -2.14
C LYS A 13 -19.62 2.55 -1.92
N ALA A 14 -19.11 2.01 -3.02
CA ALA A 14 -17.94 1.14 -2.97
C ALA A 14 -16.72 1.90 -2.42
N ARG A 15 -16.15 1.37 -1.34
CA ARG A 15 -14.96 1.86 -0.67
C ARG A 15 -14.05 0.67 -0.36
N PRO A 16 -13.34 0.13 -1.38
CA PRO A 16 -12.47 -1.02 -1.19
C PRO A 16 -11.33 -0.70 -0.22
N THR A 17 -10.81 -1.72 0.43
CA THR A 17 -9.66 -1.67 1.35
C THR A 17 -8.44 -2.36 0.74
N GLY A 18 -7.25 -2.16 1.30
CA GLY A 18 -6.01 -2.67 0.70
C GLY A 18 -5.64 -1.97 -0.61
N ASN A 19 -6.04 -0.70 -0.78
CA ASN A 19 -5.62 0.12 -1.92
C ASN A 19 -4.12 0.43 -1.81
N MET A 20 -3.47 0.81 -2.91
CA MET A 20 -2.10 1.34 -2.87
C MET A 20 -2.16 2.85 -2.93
N CYS A 21 -1.45 3.54 -2.04
CA CYS A 21 -1.18 4.98 -2.17
C CYS A 21 0.35 5.24 -2.12
N SER A 22 0.83 6.21 -2.88
CA SER A 22 2.25 6.40 -3.18
C SER A 22 2.74 7.86 -3.00
N PRO A 23 2.76 8.41 -1.78
CA PRO A 23 3.17 9.80 -1.61
C PRO A 23 4.66 9.92 -1.85
N GLY A 24 5.07 10.86 -2.70
CA GLY A 24 6.48 11.02 -3.08
C GLY A 24 7.10 9.78 -3.75
N THR A 25 6.28 8.86 -4.25
CA THR A 25 6.71 7.65 -4.95
C THR A 25 5.83 7.37 -6.16
N ASN A 26 6.32 6.53 -7.07
CA ASN A 26 5.56 5.94 -8.17
C ASN A 26 5.70 4.42 -8.10
N VAL A 27 4.77 3.71 -8.73
CA VAL A 27 4.84 2.25 -8.92
C VAL A 27 4.51 1.89 -10.36
N VAL A 28 4.95 0.72 -10.81
CA VAL A 28 4.49 0.13 -12.07
C VAL A 28 3.29 -0.77 -11.80
N TYR A 29 2.16 -0.37 -12.36
CA TYR A 29 0.89 -1.09 -12.32
C TYR A 29 0.45 -1.41 -13.75
N GLN A 30 0.14 -2.69 -14.02
CA GLN A 30 -0.24 -3.17 -15.37
C GLN A 30 0.78 -2.78 -16.47
N GLY A 31 2.07 -2.89 -16.15
CA GLY A 31 3.17 -2.67 -17.10
C GLY A 31 3.56 -1.21 -17.36
N LYS A 32 2.85 -0.24 -16.77
CA LYS A 32 3.17 1.20 -16.88
C LYS A 32 3.30 1.85 -15.51
N ILE A 33 4.01 2.98 -15.44
CA ILE A 33 3.99 3.82 -14.25
C ILE A 33 2.54 4.26 -14.00
N ALA A 34 2.05 4.05 -12.78
CA ALA A 34 0.72 4.46 -12.39
C ALA A 34 0.58 5.99 -12.52
N ALA A 35 -0.47 6.43 -13.21
CA ALA A 35 -0.76 7.85 -13.38
C ALA A 35 -1.27 8.47 -12.06
N ASP A 36 -2.02 7.67 -11.29
CA ASP A 36 -2.64 8.10 -10.05
C ASP A 36 -1.82 7.68 -8.84
N HIS A 37 -1.82 8.55 -7.84
CA HIS A 37 -1.18 8.31 -6.56
C HIS A 37 -1.85 7.16 -5.79
N CYS A 38 -3.17 7.01 -5.89
CA CYS A 38 -3.92 5.91 -5.30
C CYS A 38 -4.50 4.98 -6.37
N ILE A 39 -4.35 3.67 -6.17
CA ILE A 39 -4.91 2.62 -7.01
C ILE A 39 -5.86 1.78 -6.16
N ASN A 40 -7.12 1.74 -6.58
CA ASN A 40 -8.14 0.93 -5.92
C ASN A 40 -7.82 -0.57 -6.07
N SER A 41 -7.96 -1.30 -4.98
CA SER A 41 -7.92 -2.76 -5.00
C SER A 41 -9.23 -3.34 -5.52
N SER A 42 -9.24 -4.64 -5.81
CA SER A 42 -10.45 -5.39 -6.16
C SER A 42 -11.24 -5.91 -4.94
N SER A 43 -10.89 -5.49 -3.72
CA SER A 43 -11.55 -5.97 -2.50
C SER A 43 -13.00 -5.47 -2.39
N LYS A 44 -13.76 -6.12 -1.50
CA LYS A 44 -15.10 -5.65 -1.11
C LYS A 44 -14.99 -4.45 -0.17
N THR A 45 -16.10 -3.74 -0.02
CA THR A 45 -16.27 -2.79 1.09
C THR A 45 -16.65 -3.57 2.35
N TYR A 46 -15.99 -3.27 3.46
CA TYR A 46 -16.26 -3.88 4.75
C TYR A 46 -16.88 -2.81 5.65
N GLU A 47 -18.18 -2.96 5.95
CA GLU A 47 -18.97 -1.99 6.69
C GLU A 47 -18.85 -2.17 8.21
N GLY A 48 -18.91 -1.07 8.95
CA GLY A 48 -18.94 -1.08 10.42
C GLY A 48 -17.69 -1.66 11.08
N GLU A 49 -17.82 -1.99 12.37
CA GLU A 49 -16.73 -2.53 13.18
C GLU A 49 -16.55 -4.04 12.92
N GLN A 50 -15.49 -4.39 12.21
CA GLN A 50 -15.14 -5.78 11.97
C GLN A 50 -13.65 -5.96 11.78
N TRP A 51 -13.16 -7.17 12.07
CA TRP A 51 -11.78 -7.53 11.83
C TRP A 51 -11.57 -7.93 10.37
N VAL A 52 -10.74 -7.18 9.67
CA VAL A 52 -10.27 -7.54 8.32
C VAL A 52 -8.83 -8.04 8.42
N LYS A 53 -8.54 -9.20 7.83
CA LYS A 53 -7.18 -9.73 7.76
C LYS A 53 -6.46 -9.11 6.56
N GLY A 54 -5.45 -8.28 6.82
CA GLY A 54 -4.53 -7.76 5.81
C GLY A 54 -3.22 -8.55 5.78
N GLU A 55 -2.68 -8.79 4.60
CA GLU A 55 -1.32 -9.28 4.39
C GLU A 55 -0.65 -8.50 3.26
N LEU A 56 0.59 -8.06 3.50
CA LEU A 56 1.41 -7.32 2.56
C LEU A 56 2.64 -8.17 2.24
N ILE A 57 2.74 -8.64 0.99
CA ILE A 57 3.87 -9.44 0.53
C ILE A 57 4.78 -8.53 -0.29
N VAL A 58 6.04 -8.38 0.13
CA VAL A 58 7.03 -7.50 -0.50
C VAL A 58 8.25 -8.31 -0.91
N LEU A 59 8.51 -8.41 -2.21
CA LEU A 59 9.68 -9.05 -2.78
C LEU A 59 10.64 -7.99 -3.33
N GLY A 60 11.21 -7.19 -2.42
CA GLY A 60 12.02 -6.03 -2.78
C GLY A 60 11.26 -5.08 -3.70
N ASP A 61 11.88 -4.69 -4.81
CA ASP A 61 11.26 -3.86 -5.85
C ASP A 61 10.56 -4.69 -6.95
N SER A 62 10.66 -6.03 -6.92
CA SER A 62 10.20 -6.89 -8.00
C SER A 62 8.68 -7.07 -8.03
N LEU A 63 8.07 -7.31 -6.86
CA LEU A 63 6.65 -7.60 -6.73
C LEU A 63 6.15 -7.26 -5.33
N ILE A 64 5.04 -6.53 -5.29
CA ILE A 64 4.29 -6.23 -4.08
C ILE A 64 2.86 -6.71 -4.27
N LYS A 65 2.32 -7.43 -3.28
CA LYS A 65 0.93 -7.90 -3.28
C LYS A 65 0.21 -7.43 -2.03
N HIS A 66 -1.00 -6.93 -2.22
CA HIS A 66 -1.94 -6.69 -1.14
C HIS A 66 -2.93 -7.84 -1.09
N VAL A 67 -3.10 -8.44 0.08
CA VAL A 67 -4.00 -9.56 0.32
C VAL A 67 -5.00 -9.14 1.40
N ILE A 68 -6.28 -9.30 1.11
CA ILE A 68 -7.38 -8.99 2.03
C ILE A 68 -8.22 -10.25 2.22
N ASN A 69 -8.37 -10.69 3.46
CA ASN A 69 -9.13 -11.89 3.84
C ASN A 69 -8.75 -13.17 3.04
N GLY A 70 -7.49 -13.27 2.63
CA GLY A 70 -6.94 -14.41 1.89
C GLY A 70 -6.89 -14.24 0.37
N ASP A 71 -7.58 -13.24 -0.17
CA ASP A 71 -7.61 -12.96 -1.60
C ASP A 71 -6.57 -11.91 -1.97
N THR A 72 -5.82 -12.13 -3.05
CA THR A 72 -4.94 -11.10 -3.59
C THR A 72 -5.76 -10.06 -4.33
N VAL A 73 -5.79 -8.83 -3.82
CA VAL A 73 -6.66 -7.76 -4.31
C VAL A 73 -5.92 -6.68 -5.10
N LEU A 74 -4.60 -6.63 -5.00
CA LEU A 74 -3.76 -5.71 -5.77
C LEU A 74 -2.35 -6.24 -5.93
N GLN A 75 -1.74 -5.99 -7.09
CA GLN A 75 -0.34 -6.31 -7.38
C GLN A 75 0.31 -5.17 -8.17
N TYR A 76 1.54 -4.82 -7.80
CA TYR A 76 2.36 -3.83 -8.50
C TYR A 76 3.84 -4.11 -8.28
N SER A 77 4.71 -3.33 -8.93
CA SER A 77 6.16 -3.52 -8.93
C SER A 77 6.90 -2.20 -9.03
N LYS A 78 8.23 -2.25 -8.95
CA LYS A 78 9.15 -1.12 -9.18
C LYS A 78 8.74 0.14 -8.41
N PRO A 79 8.59 0.05 -7.08
CA PRO A 79 8.46 1.22 -6.25
C PRO A 79 9.67 2.14 -6.47
N GLN A 80 9.42 3.41 -6.77
CA GLN A 80 10.47 4.37 -7.07
C GLN A 80 10.16 5.74 -6.48
N ILE A 81 11.17 6.50 -6.08
CA ILE A 81 11.00 7.91 -5.72
C ILE A 81 10.44 8.65 -6.94
N GLY A 82 9.44 9.49 -6.72
CA GLY A 82 8.69 10.13 -7.80
C GLY A 82 7.45 10.84 -7.27
N GLY A 83 6.43 10.93 -8.12
CA GLY A 83 5.16 11.56 -7.77
C GLY A 83 5.24 13.07 -7.51
N GLY A 84 4.09 13.74 -7.67
CA GLY A 84 3.94 15.19 -7.45
C GLY A 84 3.22 15.57 -6.15
N VAL A 85 2.77 14.58 -5.36
CA VAL A 85 1.90 14.84 -4.20
C VAL A 85 2.68 15.29 -2.96
N ALA A 86 3.95 14.91 -2.83
CA ALA A 86 4.79 15.33 -1.71
C ALA A 86 5.35 16.73 -1.94
N ASN A 87 5.22 17.62 -0.95
CA ASN A 87 5.72 19.01 -0.98
C ASN A 87 6.60 19.29 0.25
N GLY A 88 7.43 20.34 0.18
CA GLY A 88 8.27 20.78 1.32
C GLY A 88 9.41 19.81 1.69
N TYR A 89 9.83 18.96 0.75
CA TYR A 89 10.93 18.00 0.95
C TYR A 89 12.30 18.64 0.70
N ASP A 90 13.34 18.09 1.32
CA ASP A 90 14.72 18.42 0.99
C ASP A 90 15.08 17.76 -0.36
N PRO A 91 15.46 18.55 -1.40
CA PRO A 91 15.77 18.03 -2.73
C PRO A 91 16.83 16.92 -2.74
N LYS A 92 17.74 16.87 -1.75
CA LYS A 92 18.78 15.83 -1.70
C LYS A 92 18.21 14.41 -1.54
N TYR A 93 17.01 14.30 -0.98
CA TYR A 93 16.32 13.03 -0.74
C TYR A 93 15.32 12.65 -1.83
N LYS A 94 14.88 13.59 -2.69
CA LYS A 94 13.93 13.30 -3.78
C LYS A 94 14.65 13.06 -5.11
N GLN A 95 15.36 11.94 -5.18
CA GLN A 95 16.03 11.48 -6.39
C GLN A 95 15.04 10.71 -7.27
N ASP A 96 14.28 11.43 -8.10
CA ASP A 96 13.23 10.83 -8.94
C ASP A 96 13.77 9.70 -9.83
N GLY A 97 13.01 8.60 -9.91
CA GLY A 97 13.40 7.38 -10.63
C GLY A 97 14.23 6.39 -9.81
N LYS A 98 14.73 6.77 -8.63
CA LYS A 98 15.46 5.83 -7.75
C LYS A 98 14.54 4.72 -7.25
N LEU A 99 14.88 3.46 -7.57
CA LEU A 99 14.16 2.28 -7.08
C LEU A 99 14.29 2.11 -5.56
N LEU A 100 13.22 1.64 -4.94
CA LEU A 100 13.09 1.43 -3.50
C LEU A 100 12.93 -0.07 -3.19
N SER A 101 14.01 -0.77 -2.93
CA SER A 101 14.00 -2.21 -2.65
C SER A 101 13.94 -2.57 -1.15
N SER A 102 14.09 -1.58 -0.27
CA SER A 102 14.06 -1.74 1.19
C SER A 102 13.59 -0.47 1.89
N GLY A 103 13.17 -0.59 3.14
CA GLY A 103 12.68 0.53 3.94
C GLY A 103 12.14 0.09 5.29
N PHE A 104 11.53 1.03 6.00
CA PHE A 104 10.86 0.77 7.27
C PHE A 104 9.41 0.31 7.05
N ILE A 105 8.89 -0.44 8.02
CA ILE A 105 7.48 -0.80 8.11
C ILE A 105 6.88 0.06 9.21
N ALA A 106 5.78 0.76 8.90
CA ALA A 106 5.06 1.59 9.84
C ALA A 106 3.57 1.26 9.77
N LEU A 107 2.88 1.46 10.90
CA LEU A 107 1.44 1.46 10.99
C LEU A 107 1.00 2.88 11.32
N GLN A 108 0.06 3.41 10.56
CA GLN A 108 -0.41 4.78 10.66
C GLN A 108 -1.94 4.80 10.75
N SER A 109 -2.47 5.76 11.51
CA SER A 109 -3.84 6.24 11.40
C SER A 109 -3.83 7.59 10.68
N GLU A 110 -4.80 7.80 9.78
CA GLU A 110 -5.04 9.09 9.14
C GLU A 110 -6.50 9.48 9.40
N GLY A 111 -6.74 10.21 10.49
CA GLY A 111 -8.03 10.83 10.82
C GLY A 111 -8.98 9.99 11.68
N GLN A 112 -9.07 8.67 11.46
CA GLN A 112 -9.97 7.79 12.23
C GLN A 112 -9.25 6.82 13.17
N PRO A 113 -9.87 6.45 14.31
CA PRO A 113 -9.38 5.36 15.15
C PRO A 113 -9.21 4.04 14.36
N VAL A 114 -8.18 3.28 14.70
CA VAL A 114 -7.90 1.97 14.10
C VAL A 114 -7.23 1.08 15.13
N ASP A 115 -7.68 -0.17 15.21
CA ASP A 115 -7.09 -1.18 16.07
C ASP A 115 -6.33 -2.23 15.25
N PHE A 116 -5.16 -2.62 15.74
CA PHE A 116 -4.33 -3.66 15.15
C PHE A 116 -4.14 -4.82 16.13
N ARG A 117 -4.23 -6.05 15.63
CA ARG A 117 -3.89 -7.26 16.40
C ARG A 117 -3.26 -8.31 15.51
N ASN A 118 -2.56 -9.28 16.12
CA ASN A 118 -1.91 -10.39 15.43
C ASN A 118 -0.89 -9.94 14.37
N LEU A 119 -0.12 -8.88 14.66
CA LEU A 119 0.95 -8.41 13.81
C LEU A 119 2.08 -9.44 13.76
N ARG A 120 2.36 -9.96 12.55
CA ARG A 120 3.39 -10.95 12.30
C ARG A 120 4.25 -10.50 11.14
N LEU A 121 5.55 -10.71 11.24
CA LEU A 121 6.51 -10.42 10.19
C LEU A 121 7.27 -11.69 9.84
N LYS A 122 7.41 -11.97 8.55
CA LYS A 122 8.24 -13.06 8.03
C LYS A 122 9.25 -12.48 7.06
N ASP A 123 10.52 -12.59 7.42
CA ASP A 123 11.63 -12.25 6.54
C ASP A 123 11.73 -13.29 5.40
N LEU A 124 11.58 -12.83 4.16
CA LEU A 124 11.64 -13.66 2.96
C LEU A 124 13.04 -13.69 2.31
N SER A 125 14.01 -12.92 2.83
CA SER A 125 15.37 -12.87 2.29
C SER A 125 16.19 -14.11 2.61
N ARG A 126 15.85 -14.80 3.69
CA ARG A 126 16.56 -15.99 4.16
C ARG A 126 16.12 -17.20 3.34
N LYS A 127 16.99 -17.68 2.45
CA LYS A 127 16.87 -19.05 1.92
C LYS A 127 17.00 -20.02 3.10
N LYS A 128 16.11 -21.01 3.16
CA LYS A 128 16.35 -22.22 3.95
C LYS A 128 17.44 -23.04 3.27
#